data_AF-A0A1H4Z2N9-F1
#
_entry.id   AF-A0A1H4Z2N9-F1
#
_cell.length_a   1.000
_cell.length_b   1.000
_cell.length_c   1.000
_cell.angle_alpha   90.00
_cell.angle_beta   90.00
_cell.angle_gamma   90.00
#
_symmetry.space_group_name_H-M   'P 1'
#
loop_
_entity.id
_entity.type
_entity.pdbx_description
1 polymer ?
#
loop_
_entity_poly.entity_id
_entity_poly.type
_entity_poly.pdbx_seq_one_letter_code
_entity_poly.pdbx_strand_id
1 'polypeptide(L)' 'MSAPTYNGPGFSGSNEALMTPGQVAALFHVDPKTVTRWAHAGRLGSLRTPGGHRRFREAEVMQLLRSLTTEAGRP' A
#
# COMPACT_ATOMS: atom_id res chain seq x y z
N MET A 1 -25.02 -15.35 38.32
CA MET A 1 -23.60 -15.19 37.95
C MET A 1 -23.47 -15.61 36.49
N SER A 2 -23.42 -14.66 35.56
CA SER A 2 -23.28 -14.94 34.12
C SER A 2 -22.09 -14.13 33.60
N ALA A 3 -21.19 -14.80 32.89
CA ALA A 3 -19.88 -14.31 32.50
C ALA A 3 -19.95 -13.04 31.62
N PRO A 4 -18.96 -12.14 31.70
CA PRO A 4 -18.85 -11.00 30.79
C PRO A 4 -18.43 -11.50 29.39
N THR A 5 -19.17 -11.08 28.37
CA THR A 5 -18.79 -11.24 26.96
C THR A 5 -17.46 -10.54 26.74
N TYR A 6 -16.40 -11.29 26.47
CA TYR A 6 -15.07 -10.73 26.22
C TYR A 6 -15.10 -10.01 24.86
N ASN A 7 -15.41 -8.72 24.86
CA ASN A 7 -15.20 -7.85 23.70
C ASN A 7 -13.70 -7.52 23.63
N GLY A 8 -12.87 -8.53 23.40
CA GLY A 8 -11.47 -8.33 23.09
C GLY A 8 -11.39 -7.49 21.81
N PRO A 9 -10.37 -6.62 21.66
CA PRO A 9 -10.13 -5.98 20.37
C PRO A 9 -9.89 -7.13 19.40
N GLY A 10 -10.89 -7.45 18.58
CA GLY A 10 -10.71 -8.34 17.47
C GLY A 10 -9.50 -7.81 16.74
N PHE A 11 -8.50 -8.67 16.51
CA PHE A 11 -7.55 -8.41 15.46
C PHE A 11 -8.41 -8.27 14.22
N SER A 12 -8.80 -7.04 13.90
CA SER A 12 -9.19 -6.66 12.56
C SER A 12 -7.90 -6.83 11.78
N GLY A 13 -7.58 -8.09 11.45
CA GLY A 13 -6.75 -8.43 10.32
C GLY A 13 -7.53 -7.92 9.12
N SER A 14 -7.56 -6.60 8.95
CA SER A 14 -7.89 -5.98 7.70
C SER A 14 -6.98 -6.67 6.70
N ASN A 15 -7.59 -7.50 5.86
CA ASN A 15 -6.90 -8.17 4.78
C ASN A 15 -6.48 -7.07 3.81
N GLU A 16 -5.37 -6.42 4.14
CA GLU A 16 -4.91 -5.22 3.48
C GLU A 16 -4.47 -5.63 2.08
N ALA A 17 -5.21 -5.16 1.08
CA ALA A 17 -4.97 -5.54 -0.30
C ALA A 17 -3.56 -5.12 -0.73
N LEU A 18 -2.84 -6.07 -1.31
CA LEU A 18 -1.46 -5.91 -1.72
C LEU A 18 -1.34 -5.91 -3.25
N MET A 19 -0.59 -4.94 -3.75
CA MET A 19 -0.27 -4.80 -5.16
C MET A 19 1.15 -5.26 -5.46
N THR A 20 1.35 -5.82 -6.65
CA THR A 20 2.66 -6.09 -7.24
C THR A 20 3.28 -4.79 -7.80
N PRO A 21 4.60 -4.75 -8.04
CA PRO A 21 5.24 -3.60 -8.69
C PRO A 21 4.60 -3.27 -10.05
N GLY A 22 4.18 -4.29 -10.82
CA GLY A 22 3.53 -4.12 -12.11
C GLY A 22 2.15 -3.46 -12.02
N GLN A 23 1.35 -3.82 -11.03
CA GLN A 23 0.04 -3.18 -10.81
C GLN A 23 0.19 -1.70 -10.43
N VAL A 24 1.14 -1.39 -9.54
CA VAL A 24 1.44 0.01 -9.18
C VAL A 24 1.94 0.78 -10.41
N ALA A 25 2.84 0.18 -11.18
CA ALA A 25 3.39 0.78 -12.39
C ALA A 25 2.31 1.14 -13.42
N ALA A 26 1.32 0.26 -13.60
CA ALA A 26 0.19 0.50 -14.48
C ALA A 26 -0.65 1.71 -14.05
N LEU A 27 -0.86 1.91 -12.74
CA LEU A 27 -1.63 3.05 -12.22
C LEU A 27 -0.90 4.39 -12.41
N PHE A 28 0.42 4.41 -12.22
CA PHE A 28 1.24 5.61 -12.35
C PHE A 28 1.74 5.86 -13.78
N HIS A 29 1.44 4.95 -14.73
CA HIS A 29 1.97 4.97 -16.09
C HIS A 29 3.51 5.05 -16.14
N VAL A 30 4.19 4.28 -15.29
CA VAL A 30 5.66 4.18 -15.23
C VAL A 30 6.12 2.74 -15.42
N ASP A 31 7.43 2.53 -15.51
CA ASP A 31 8.04 1.19 -15.49
C ASP A 31 8.07 0.58 -14.06
N PRO A 32 7.88 -0.74 -13.88
CA PRO A 32 7.98 -1.40 -12.56
C PRO A 32 9.31 -1.19 -11.83
N LYS A 33 10.43 -1.00 -12.55
CA LYS A 33 11.73 -0.66 -11.96
C LYS A 33 11.71 0.72 -11.32
N THR A 34 10.93 1.66 -11.84
CA THR A 34 10.72 2.99 -11.24
C THR A 34 10.00 2.86 -9.90
N VAL A 35 8.95 2.03 -9.82
CA VAL A 35 8.26 1.74 -8.55
C VAL A 35 9.22 1.10 -7.54
N THR A 36 10.07 0.17 -8.00
CA THR A 36 11.10 -0.45 -7.16
C THR A 36 12.08 0.59 -6.62
N ARG A 37 12.51 1.55 -7.44
CA ARG A 37 13.36 2.68 -7.01
C ARG A 37 12.67 3.57 -5.99
N TRP A 38 11.38 3.86 -6.12
CA TRP A 38 10.63 4.61 -5.11
C TRP A 38 10.62 3.89 -3.76
N ALA A 39 10.46 2.56 -3.77
CA ALA A 39 10.55 1.75 -2.57
C ALA A 39 11.94 1.80 -1.92
N HIS A 40 13.01 1.74 -2.73
CA HIS A 40 14.38 1.89 -2.21
C HIS A 40 14.66 3.29 -1.65
N ALA A 41 14.05 4.32 -2.23
CA ALA A 41 14.17 5.70 -1.79
C ALA A 41 13.25 6.05 -0.60
N GLY A 42 12.46 5.09 -0.09
CA GLY A 42 11.51 5.33 1.01
C GLY A 42 10.31 6.19 0.62
N ARG A 43 10.08 6.43 -0.68
CA ARG A 43 8.97 7.25 -1.18
C ARG A 43 7.63 6.50 -1.23
N LEU A 44 7.69 5.18 -1.18
CA LEU A 44 6.53 4.30 -1.14
C LEU A 44 6.88 3.07 -0.28
N GLY A 45 6.12 2.84 0.77
CA GLY A 45 6.25 1.70 1.66
C GLY A 45 6.14 0.38 0.91
N SER A 46 6.99 -0.59 1.27
CA SER A 46 6.99 -1.90 0.62
C SER A 46 7.17 -3.03 1.62
N LEU A 47 6.42 -4.10 1.41
CA LEU A 47 6.60 -5.40 2.04
C LEU A 47 7.42 -6.30 1.11
N ARG A 48 8.08 -7.30 1.67
CA ARG A 48 8.76 -8.34 0.89
C ARG A 48 8.15 -9.70 1.20
N THR A 49 7.89 -10.47 0.16
CA THR A 49 7.58 -11.90 0.33
C THR A 49 8.85 -12.65 0.75
N PRO A 50 8.73 -13.88 1.29
CA PRO A 50 9.89 -14.73 1.58
C PRO A 50 10.82 -14.93 0.36
N GLY A 51 10.26 -14.95 -0.85
CA GLY A 51 11.03 -15.01 -2.12
C GLY A 51 11.64 -13.68 -2.58
N GLY A 52 11.52 -12.60 -1.79
CA GLY A 52 12.14 -11.31 -2.08
C GLY A 52 11.36 -10.38 -3.00
N HIS A 53 10.23 -10.81 -3.56
CA HIS A 53 9.36 -9.96 -4.38
C HIS A 53 8.70 -8.88 -3.51
N ARG A 54 8.63 -7.66 -4.03
CA ARG A 54 7.98 -6.54 -3.34
C ARG A 54 6.47 -6.60 -3.46
N ARG A 55 5.79 -6.13 -2.42
CA ARG A 55 4.36 -5.87 -2.38
C ARG A 55 4.11 -4.48 -1.80
N PHE A 56 3.06 -3.83 -2.26
CA PHE A 56 2.69 -2.47 -1.88
C PHE A 56 1.28 -2.47 -1.34
N ARG A 57 1.03 -1.68 -0.29
CA ARG A 57 -0.31 -1.53 0.26
C ARG A 57 -1.16 -0.72 -0.71
N GLU A 58 -2.29 -1.27 -1.14
CA GLU A 58 -3.19 -0.58 -2.07
C GLU A 58 -3.62 0.80 -1.52
N ALA A 59 -3.92 0.88 -0.22
CA ALA A 59 -4.31 2.14 0.41
C ALA A 59 -3.25 3.25 0.27
N GLU A 60 -1.97 2.92 0.46
CA GLU A 60 -0.85 3.86 0.33
C GLU A 60 -0.62 4.28 -1.12
N VAL A 61 -0.67 3.32 -2.05
CA VAL A 61 -0.58 3.55 -3.50
C VAL A 61 -1.67 4.53 -3.96
N MET A 62 -2.92 4.27 -3.55
CA MET A 62 -4.06 5.12 -3.89
C MET A 62 -3.98 6.50 -3.23
N GLN A 63 -3.43 6.59 -2.01
CA GLN A 63 -3.18 7.88 -1.36
C GLN A 63 -2.16 8.72 -2.14
N LEU A 64 -1.07 8.10 -2.61
CA LEU A 64 -0.05 8.78 -3.41
C LEU A 64 -0.60 9.26 -4.76
N LEU A 65 -1.45 8.46 -5.43
CA LEU A 65 -2.13 8.89 -6.67
C LEU A 65 -3.00 10.14 -6.42
N ARG A 66 -3.77 10.14 -5.32
CA ARG A 66 -4.62 11.26 -4.95
C ARG A 66 -3.80 12.51 -4.63
N SER A 67 -2.68 12.39 -3.92
CA SER A 67 -1.85 13.55 -3.56
C SER A 67 -1.25 14.22 -4.80
N LEU A 68 -0.69 13.44 -5.73
CA LEU A 68 -0.09 13.99 -6.95
C LEU A 68 -1.13 14.63 -7.88
N THR A 69 -2.34 14.08 -7.94
CA THR A 69 -3.43 14.67 -8.73
C THR A 69 -3.96 15.96 -8.09
N THR A 70 -4.00 16.02 -6.76
CA THR A 70 -4.47 17.23 -6.03
C THR A 70 -3.49 18.39 -6.17
N GLU A 71 -2.18 18.12 -6.16
CA GLU A 71 -1.16 19.15 -6.38
C GLU A 71 -1.19 19.73 -7.81
N ALA A 72 -1.46 18.89 -8.81
CA ALA A 72 -1.58 19.35 -10.21
C ALA A 72 -2.80 20.25 -10.47
N GLY A 73 -3.80 20.25 -9.56
CA GLY A 73 -5.01 21.05 -9.65
C GLY A 73 -4.97 22.37 -8.87
N ARG A 74 -3.83 22.74 -8.26
CA ARG A 74 -3.71 24.02 -7.55
C ARG A 74 -3.32 25.13 -8.55
N PRO A 75 -4.15 26.19 -8.71
CA PRO A 75 -3.80 27.34 -9.56
C PRO A 75 -2.63 28.15 -9.00
#